data_AF-A0A1F6RHD5-F1
#
_entry.id   AF-A0A1F6RHD5-F1
#
_cell.length_a   1.000
_cell.length_b   1.000
_cell.length_c   1.000
_cell.angle_alpha   90.00
_cell.angle_beta   90.00
_cell.angle_gamma   90.00
#
_symmetry.space_group_name_H-M   'P 1'
#
loop_
_entity.id
_entity.type
_entity.pdbx_description
1 polymer ?
#
loop_
_entity_poly.entity_id
_entity_poly.type
_entity_poly.pdbx_seq_one_letter_code
_entity_poly.pdbx_strand_id
1 'polypeptide(L)'
;MLNLTEIKELTPPEIDEQVKKSQVELVNLRMKFAARQLEDTSLIKKKRKEIAKMLTVKSLKLKENPNAAKSTVKVKKERKKKTEPKAVKKKEGK
;
A
#
# COMPACT_ATOMS: atom_id res chain seq x y z
N MET A 1 -14.64 -7.08 9.90
CA MET A 1 -14.38 -7.37 8.46
C MET A 1 -14.94 -6.19 7.70
N LEU A 2 -14.17 -5.56 6.81
CA LEU A 2 -14.73 -4.55 5.90
C LEU A 2 -15.59 -5.23 4.83
N ASN A 3 -16.76 -4.65 4.58
CA ASN A 3 -17.67 -5.14 3.55
C ASN A 3 -17.24 -4.66 2.17
N LEU A 4 -17.62 -5.41 1.13
CA LEU A 4 -17.25 -5.07 -0.25
C LEU A 4 -17.88 -3.77 -0.73
N THR A 5 -19.03 -3.38 -0.16
CA THR A 5 -19.73 -2.12 -0.43
C THR A 5 -18.91 -0.93 0.04
N GLU A 6 -18.45 -0.95 1.29
CA GLU A 6 -17.59 0.08 1.87
C GLU A 6 -16.35 0.31 1.01
N ILE A 7 -15.65 -0.77 0.63
CA ILE A 7 -14.43 -0.69 -0.20
C ILE A 7 -14.70 -0.09 -1.60
N LYS A 8 -15.90 -0.28 -2.14
CA LYS A 8 -16.30 0.29 -3.43
C LYS A 8 -16.57 1.79 -3.36
N GLU A 9 -16.87 2.34 -2.20
CA GLU A 9 -17.12 3.79 -2.04
C GLU A 9 -15.81 4.59 -1.95
N LEU A 10 -14.72 4.01 -1.45
CA LEU A 10 -13.42 4.69 -1.35
C LEU A 10 -12.81 5.07 -2.70
N THR A 11 -12.11 6.21 -2.75
CA THR A 11 -11.37 6.62 -3.95
C THR A 11 -10.11 5.76 -4.16
N PRO A 12 -9.58 5.63 -5.40
CA PRO A 12 -8.34 4.88 -5.65
C PRO A 12 -7.13 5.26 -4.77
N PRO A 13 -6.86 6.55 -4.46
CA PRO A 13 -5.76 6.92 -3.56
C PRO A 13 -6.04 6.52 -2.09
N GLU A 14 -7.28 6.63 -1.62
CA GLU A 14 -7.65 6.21 -0.26
C GLU A 14 -7.50 4.69 -0.08
N ILE A 15 -7.83 3.91 -1.12
CA ILE A 15 -7.60 2.46 -1.11
C ILE A 15 -6.10 2.15 -0.94
N ASP A 16 -5.21 2.94 -1.54
CA ASP A 16 -3.76 2.75 -1.37
C ASP A 16 -3.28 3.05 0.04
N GLU A 17 -3.83 4.09 0.69
CA GLU A 17 -3.52 4.41 2.07
C GLU A 17 -4.02 3.30 3.02
N GLN A 18 -5.24 2.81 2.79
CA GLN A 18 -5.83 1.76 3.60
C GLN A 18 -5.11 0.42 3.44
N VAL A 19 -4.64 0.10 2.23
CA VAL A 19 -3.78 -1.07 1.96
C VAL A 19 -2.47 -0.95 2.74
N LYS A 20 -1.81 0.22 2.75
CA LYS A 20 -0.58 0.43 3.52
C LYS A 20 -0.79 0.23 5.02
N LYS A 21 -1.84 0.83 5.58
CA LYS A 21 -2.21 0.64 7.00
C LYS A 21 -2.42 -0.84 7.32
N SER A 22 -3.18 -1.52 6.46
CA SER A 22 -3.47 -2.94 6.60
C SER A 22 -2.23 -3.85 6.47
N GLN A 23 -1.23 -3.46 5.68
CA GLN A 23 0.04 -4.16 5.59
C GLN A 23 0.87 -4.03 6.86
N VAL A 24 0.92 -2.84 7.47
CA VAL A 24 1.58 -2.63 8.77
C VAL A 24 0.92 -3.48 9.85
N GLU A 25 -0.41 -3.48 9.91
CA GLU A 25 -1.16 -4.37 10.83
C GLU A 25 -0.85 -5.84 10.59
N LEU A 26 -0.72 -6.27 9.34
CA LEU A 26 -0.35 -7.65 9.01
C LEU A 26 1.05 -8.01 9.49
N VAL A 27 2.02 -7.08 9.39
CA VAL A 27 3.38 -7.27 9.94
C VAL A 27 3.30 -7.41 11.46
N ASN A 28 2.56 -6.53 12.13
CA ASN A 28 2.38 -6.61 13.59
C ASN A 28 1.75 -7.94 14.02
N LEU A 29 0.72 -8.42 13.30
CA LEU A 29 0.12 -9.73 13.56
C LEU A 29 1.10 -10.88 13.36
N ARG A 30 1.97 -10.80 12.33
CA ARG A 30 3.02 -11.79 12.10
C ARG A 30 4.07 -11.78 13.22
N MET A 31 4.45 -10.59 13.71
CA MET A 31 5.39 -10.47 14.83
C MET A 31 4.80 -11.05 16.12
N LYS A 32 3.54 -10.73 16.44
CA LYS A 32 2.82 -11.33 17.58
C LYS A 32 2.70 -12.84 17.47
N PHE A 33 2.42 -13.34 16.25
CA PHE A 33 2.36 -14.77 15.99
C PHE A 33 3.73 -15.46 16.18
N ALA A 34 4.81 -14.85 15.69
CA ALA A 34 6.16 -15.35 15.90
C ALA A 34 6.54 -15.39 17.39
N ALA A 35 6.12 -14.38 18.17
CA ALA A 35 6.28 -14.34 19.62
C ALA A 35 5.34 -15.29 20.38
N ARG A 36 4.47 -16.05 19.69
CA ARG A 36 3.40 -16.90 20.27
C ARG A 36 2.44 -16.14 21.19
N GLN A 37 2.29 -14.83 21.00
CA GLN A 37 1.42 -13.94 21.77
C GLN A 37 0.08 -13.67 21.08
N LEU A 38 -0.24 -14.43 20.02
CA LEU A 38 -1.46 -14.24 19.26
C LEU A 38 -2.46 -15.35 19.56
N GLU A 39 -3.58 -14.99 20.18
CA GLU A 39 -4.66 -15.90 20.55
C GLU A 39 -5.47 -16.36 19.33
N ASP A 40 -5.89 -15.43 18.45
CA ASP A 40 -6.60 -15.77 17.19
C ASP A 40 -5.67 -15.66 15.97
N THR A 41 -5.14 -16.80 15.52
CA THR A 41 -4.32 -16.90 14.30
C THR A 41 -5.12 -16.67 13.02
N SER A 42 -6.45 -16.79 13.07
CA SER A 42 -7.35 -16.56 11.93
C SER A 42 -7.32 -15.09 11.49
N LEU A 43 -6.96 -14.17 12.38
CA LEU A 43 -6.81 -12.74 12.07
C LEU A 43 -5.82 -12.51 10.94
N ILE A 44 -4.73 -13.27 10.88
CA ILE A 44 -3.74 -13.17 9.80
C ILE A 44 -4.38 -13.51 8.45
N LYS A 45 -5.17 -14.60 8.39
CA LYS A 45 -5.87 -15.03 7.18
C LYS A 45 -6.96 -14.02 6.78
N LYS A 46 -7.73 -13.52 7.75
CA LYS A 46 -8.76 -12.49 7.54
C LYS A 46 -8.14 -11.21 6.97
N LYS A 47 -7.04 -10.73 7.55
CA LYS A 47 -6.36 -9.50 7.09
C LYS A 47 -5.75 -9.64 5.69
N ARG A 48 -5.18 -10.81 5.34
CA ARG A 48 -4.73 -11.09 3.97
C ARG A 48 -5.88 -11.04 2.96
N LYS A 49 -7.04 -11.63 3.29
CA LYS A 49 -8.23 -11.59 2.43
C LYS A 49 -8.75 -10.16 2.24
N GLU A 50 -8.72 -9.35 3.29
CA GLU A 50 -9.12 -7.94 3.25
C GLU A 50 -8.24 -7.14 2.28
N ILE A 51 -6.91 -7.29 2.37
CA ILE A 51 -5.96 -6.66 1.44
C ILE A 51 -6.23 -7.10 0.00
N ALA A 52 -6.45 -8.40 -0.23
CA ALA A 52 -6.74 -8.92 -1.56
C ALA A 52 -8.01 -8.29 -2.15
N LYS A 53 -9.10 -8.18 -1.37
CA LYS A 53 -10.34 -7.54 -1.81
C LYS A 53 -10.13 -6.07 -2.20
N MET A 54 -9.40 -5.30 -1.38
CA MET A 54 -9.09 -3.89 -1.68
C MET A 54 -8.30 -3.74 -2.99
N LEU A 55 -7.29 -4.60 -3.20
CA LEU A 55 -6.51 -4.60 -4.44
C LEU A 55 -7.37 -4.97 -5.65
N THR A 56 -8.27 -5.95 -5.53
CA THR A 56 -9.19 -6.33 -6.61
C THR A 56 -10.12 -5.17 -6.98
N VAL A 57 -10.73 -4.50 -6.00
CA VAL A 57 -11.61 -3.34 -6.25
C VAL A 57 -10.84 -2.22 -6.93
N LYS A 58 -9.61 -1.94 -6.48
CA LYS A 58 -8.74 -0.97 -7.15
C LYS A 58 -8.48 -1.36 -8.60
N SER A 59 -8.14 -2.62 -8.87
CA SER A 59 -7.90 -3.11 -10.23
C SER A 59 -9.14 -3.01 -11.12
N LEU A 60 -10.33 -3.27 -10.58
CA LEU A 60 -11.58 -3.10 -11.32
C LEU A 60 -11.82 -1.63 -11.68
N LYS A 61 -11.71 -0.71 -10.70
CA LYS A 61 -11.85 0.73 -10.93
C LYS A 61 -10.85 1.28 -11.97
N LEU A 62 -9.63 0.78 -11.97
CA LEU A 62 -8.60 1.16 -12.96
C LEU A 62 -8.91 0.64 -14.36
N LYS A 63 -9.57 -0.52 -14.49
CA LYS A 63 -10.01 -1.07 -15.78
C LYS A 63 -11.20 -0.31 -16.35
N GLU A 64 -12.15 0.08 -15.51
CA GLU A 64 -13.35 0.83 -15.90
C GLU A 64 -13.01 2.26 -16.35
N ASN A 65 -11.96 2.87 -15.78
CA ASN A 65 -11.51 4.22 -16.15
C ASN A 65 -10.03 4.23 -16.61
N PRO A 66 -9.75 3.87 -17.88
CA PRO A 66 -8.38 3.74 -18.39
C PRO A 66 -7.62 5.08 -18.48
N ASN A 67 -8.32 6.24 -18.40
CA ASN A 67 -7.68 7.56 -18.47
C ASN A 67 -7.00 7.98 -17.14
N ALA A 68 -7.37 7.38 -16.00
CA ALA A 68 -6.77 7.66 -14.70
C ALA A 68 -5.41 6.97 -14.47
N ALA A 69 -5.08 5.93 -15.26
CA ALA A 69 -3.83 5.19 -15.13
C ALA A 69 -2.59 5.99 -15.60
N LYS A 70 -2.77 6.98 -16.48
CA LYS A 70 -1.67 7.77 -17.07
C LYS A 70 -1.19 8.93 -16.19
N SER A 71 -2.04 9.44 -15.29
CA SER A 71 -1.70 10.57 -14.39
C SER A 71 -0.86 10.12 -13.19
N THR A 72 -1.13 8.94 -12.63
CA THR A 72 -0.39 8.41 -11.47
C THR A 72 1.07 8.04 -11.80
N VAL A 73 1.33 7.56 -13.02
CA VAL A 73 2.69 7.28 -13.52
C VAL A 73 3.51 8.55 -13.71
N LYS A 74 2.90 9.66 -14.17
CA LYS A 74 3.59 10.97 -14.26
C LYS A 74 3.99 11.50 -12.89
N VAL A 75 3.10 11.45 -11.90
CA VAL A 75 3.40 11.89 -10.52
C VAL A 75 4.52 11.05 -9.88
N LYS A 76 4.55 9.73 -10.12
CA LYS A 76 5.63 8.85 -9.60
C LYS A 76 6.97 9.08 -10.29
N LYS A 77 6.98 9.45 -11.58
CA LYS A 77 8.19 9.81 -12.35
C LYS A 77 8.75 11.18 -11.95
N GLU A 78 7.88 12.14 -11.63
CA GLU A 78 8.30 13.47 -11.13
C GLU A 78 8.81 13.43 -9.68
N ARG A 79 8.20 12.62 -8.80
CA ARG A 79 8.70 12.45 -7.42
C ARG A 79 10.08 11.79 -7.36
N LYS A 80 10.40 10.83 -8.26
CA LYS A 80 11.74 10.22 -8.33
C LYS A 80 12.83 11.20 -8.78
N LYS A 81 12.52 12.15 -9.67
CA LYS A 81 13.49 13.17 -10.13
C LYS A 81 13.88 14.18 -9.04
N LYS A 82 13.06 14.38 -8.00
CA LYS A 82 13.35 15.33 -6.92
C LYS A 82 14.16 14.74 -5.75
N THR A 83 14.28 13.41 -5.66
CA THR A 83 14.90 12.73 -4.50
C THR A 83 16.25 12.08 -4.77
N GLU A 84 16.87 12.28 -5.94
CA GLU A 84 18.29 11.96 -6.09
C GLU A 84 19.11 13.06 -5.39
N PRO A 85 19.80 12.77 -4.28
CA PRO A 85 20.74 13.73 -3.72
C PRO A 85 21.84 13.97 -4.76
N LYS A 86 22.04 15.24 -5.16
CA LYS A 86 23.25 15.67 -5.88
C LYS A 86 24.45 15.11 -5.11
N ALA A 87 25.23 14.25 -5.75
CA ALA A 87 26.47 13.72 -5.22
C ALA A 87 27.31 14.87 -4.67
N VAL A 88 27.45 14.94 -3.35
CA VAL A 88 28.36 15.87 -2.68
C VAL A 88 29.76 15.38 -3.00
N LYS A 89 30.42 16.03 -3.98
CA LYS A 89 31.86 15.90 -4.20
C LYS A 89 32.55 16.36 -2.91
N LYS A 90 32.92 15.42 -2.04
CA LYS A 90 33.93 15.70 -1.01
C LYS A 90 35.25 15.92 -1.72
N LYS A 91 35.63 17.20 -1.87
CA LYS A 91 37.02 17.59 -2.01
C LYS A 91 37.64 17.38 -0.63
N GLU A 92 38.37 16.28 -0.44
CA GLU A 92 39.33 16.18 0.65
C GLU A 92 40.65 16.75 0.13
N GLY A 93 40.99 17.94 0.61
CA GLY A 93 42.33 18.49 0.51
C GLY A 93 43.07 18.18 1.80
N LYS A 94 44.26 17.63 1.67
CA LYS A 94 45.48 17.99 2.40
C LYS A 94 46.67 17.46 1.62
#